data_AF-A0A2D0RB96-F1
#
_entry.id   AF-A0A2D0RB96-F1
#
_cell.length_a   1.000
_cell.length_b   1.000
_cell.length_c   1.000
_cell.angle_alpha   90.00
_cell.angle_beta   90.00
_cell.angle_gamma   90.00
#
_symmetry.space_group_name_H-M   'P 1'
#
loop_
_entity.id
_entity.type
_entity.pdbx_description
1 polymer ?
#
loop_
_entity_poly.entity_id
_entity_poly.type
_entity_poly.pdbx_seq_one_letter_code
_entity_poly.pdbx_strand_id
1 'polypeptide(L)'
;MLSAVCSAGPAGARSEPVHLSRDACRGLGRALLRNVTNALEIDQLFRGLNCTEQSAELTASTKTLSACTPLNLMCLEGTDFTFDEDECLQSVLEDLRYYWSTFKSYRDPDRILEQSVLRSIENLMQDCFSSMLLDGAQVQISAHNENSFERRLKLCKVLKGFQIRTITINRVLNHIVSSSQI
;
A
#
# COMPACT_ATOMS: atom_id res chain seq x y z
N MET A 1 21.42 45.43 -4.99
CA MET A 1 20.20 44.64 -5.22
C MET A 1 20.57 43.51 -6.17
N LEU A 2 20.63 42.28 -5.66
CA LEU A 2 20.94 41.09 -6.45
C LEU A 2 19.63 40.41 -6.82
N SER A 3 19.22 40.51 -8.09
CA SER A 3 18.05 39.79 -8.60
C SER A 3 18.40 38.33 -8.82
N ALA A 4 17.73 37.43 -8.12
CA ALA A 4 17.79 35.99 -8.37
C ALA A 4 16.93 35.68 -9.61
N VAL A 5 17.57 35.09 -10.64
CA VAL A 5 16.89 34.55 -11.81
C VAL A 5 16.40 33.15 -11.44
N CYS A 6 15.09 32.93 -11.44
CA CYS A 6 14.50 31.60 -11.29
C CYS A 6 14.64 30.87 -12.62
N SER A 7 15.63 29.97 -12.72
CA SER A 7 15.72 29.02 -13.82
C SER A 7 14.66 27.94 -13.66
N ALA A 8 13.77 27.81 -14.64
CA ALA A 8 12.81 26.72 -14.72
C ALA A 8 13.57 25.39 -14.84
N GLY A 9 13.35 24.49 -13.88
CA GLY A 9 13.81 23.11 -13.97
C GLY A 9 13.10 22.36 -15.10
N PRO A 10 13.66 21.23 -15.58
CA PRO A 10 13.05 20.47 -16.65
C PRO A 10 11.67 19.97 -16.19
N ALA A 11 10.65 20.17 -17.04
CA ALA A 11 9.32 19.64 -16.83
C ALA A 11 9.41 18.12 -16.66
N GLY A 12 9.20 17.64 -15.43
CA GLY A 12 9.06 16.22 -15.15
C GLY A 12 7.94 15.65 -16.01
N ALA A 13 8.17 14.47 -16.57
CA ALA A 13 7.14 13.72 -17.28
C ALA A 13 5.89 13.66 -16.41
N ARG A 14 4.79 14.26 -16.88
CA ARG A 14 3.49 14.12 -16.21
C ARG A 14 3.13 12.65 -16.27
N SER A 15 3.07 12.01 -15.11
CA SER A 15 2.45 10.69 -14.93
C SER A 15 1.07 10.73 -15.57
N GLU A 16 0.68 9.68 -16.31
CA GLU A 16 -0.71 9.59 -16.75
C GLU A 16 -1.65 9.59 -15.51
N PRO A 17 -2.81 10.28 -15.58
CA PRO A 17 -3.77 10.30 -14.49
C PRO A 17 -4.19 8.88 -14.09
N VAL A 18 -4.19 8.62 -12.78
CA VAL A 18 -4.59 7.31 -12.26
C VAL A 18 -6.12 7.24 -12.22
N HIS A 19 -6.70 6.35 -13.04
CA HIS A 19 -8.16 6.23 -13.13
C HIS A 19 -8.74 5.45 -11.93
N LEU A 20 -9.53 6.14 -11.09
CA LEU A 20 -10.15 5.58 -9.88
C LEU A 20 -11.63 5.21 -10.10
N SER A 21 -11.98 3.93 -9.89
CA SER A 21 -13.37 3.43 -9.93
C SER A 21 -14.02 3.49 -8.54
N ARG A 22 -14.73 4.59 -8.27
CA ARG A 22 -15.11 5.03 -6.91
C ARG A 22 -16.06 4.08 -6.15
N ASP A 23 -16.99 3.40 -6.81
CA ASP A 23 -18.06 2.62 -6.14
C ASP A 23 -17.55 1.35 -5.45
N ALA A 24 -16.52 0.69 -6.01
CA ALA A 24 -15.97 -0.55 -5.47
C ALA A 24 -14.81 -0.33 -4.47
N CYS A 25 -14.08 0.78 -4.60
CA CYS A 25 -12.87 1.07 -3.84
C CYS A 25 -13.05 0.99 -2.32
N ARG A 26 -14.15 1.53 -1.78
CA ARG A 26 -14.42 1.55 -0.34
C ARG A 26 -14.63 0.14 0.22
N GLY A 27 -15.28 -0.73 -0.55
CA GLY A 27 -15.50 -2.13 -0.17
C GLY A 27 -14.19 -2.92 -0.20
N LEU A 28 -13.44 -2.78 -1.29
CA LEU A 28 -12.17 -3.47 -1.50
C LEU A 28 -11.09 -3.04 -0.51
N GLY A 29 -10.99 -1.74 -0.20
CA GLY A 29 -10.07 -1.24 0.83
C GLY A 29 -10.35 -1.83 2.21
N ARG A 30 -11.64 -1.95 2.58
CA ARG A 30 -12.06 -2.59 3.85
C ARG A 30 -11.76 -4.09 3.85
N ALA A 31 -12.01 -4.77 2.73
CA ALA A 31 -11.70 -6.19 2.57
C ALA A 31 -10.19 -6.44 2.72
N LEU A 32 -9.34 -5.60 2.11
CA LEU A 32 -7.88 -5.67 2.24
C LEU A 32 -7.44 -5.51 3.70
N LEU A 33 -7.93 -4.49 4.41
CA LEU A 33 -7.59 -4.28 5.83
C LEU A 33 -7.97 -5.48 6.70
N ARG A 34 -9.18 -6.03 6.49
CA ARG A 34 -9.64 -7.23 7.19
C ARG A 34 -8.74 -8.43 6.89
N ASN A 35 -8.42 -8.68 5.63
CA ASN A 35 -7.63 -9.84 5.23
C ASN A 35 -6.18 -9.74 5.73
N VAL A 36 -5.59 -8.55 5.75
CA VAL A 36 -4.27 -8.31 6.38
C VAL A 36 -4.33 -8.52 7.89
N THR A 37 -5.38 -8.02 8.56
CA THR A 37 -5.56 -8.20 10.00
C THR A 37 -5.72 -9.68 10.37
N ASN A 38 -6.56 -10.41 9.63
CA ASN A 38 -6.74 -11.84 9.84
C ASN A 38 -5.44 -12.61 9.58
N ALA A 39 -4.69 -12.25 8.54
CA ALA A 39 -3.43 -12.92 8.21
C ALA A 39 -2.39 -12.79 9.33
N LEU A 40 -2.38 -11.69 10.09
CA LEU A 40 -1.49 -11.49 11.25
C LEU A 40 -1.76 -12.47 12.41
N GLU A 41 -2.93 -13.09 12.44
CA GLU A 41 -3.36 -14.03 13.49
C GLU A 41 -3.22 -15.50 13.07
N ILE A 42 -2.79 -15.78 11.84
CA ILE A 42 -2.68 -17.16 11.33
C ILE A 42 -1.40 -17.82 11.86
N ASP A 43 -1.56 -18.79 12.75
CA ASP A 43 -0.44 -19.56 13.33
C ASP A 43 0.43 -20.24 12.26
N GLN A 44 -0.16 -20.73 11.17
CA GLN A 44 0.57 -21.40 10.08
C GLN A 44 1.63 -20.50 9.43
N LEU A 45 1.40 -19.18 9.39
CA LEU A 45 2.35 -18.20 8.87
C LEU A 45 3.48 -17.89 9.86
N PHE A 46 3.22 -18.02 11.16
CA PHE A 46 4.09 -17.51 12.22
C PHE A 46 4.43 -18.54 13.31
N ARG A 47 4.29 -19.84 13.08
CA ARG A 47 4.42 -20.89 14.11
C ARG A 47 5.59 -20.65 15.08
N GLY A 48 5.35 -20.55 16.38
CA GLY A 48 6.43 -20.29 17.35
C GLY A 48 7.00 -18.86 17.32
N LEU A 49 6.27 -17.92 16.73
CA LEU A 49 6.45 -16.48 16.82
C LEU A 49 5.09 -15.85 17.16
N ASN A 50 5.02 -15.10 18.25
CA ASN A 50 3.85 -14.27 18.51
C ASN A 50 3.95 -12.99 17.66
N CYS A 51 3.24 -12.95 16.52
CA CYS A 51 3.36 -11.83 15.59
C CYS A 51 2.78 -10.52 16.17
N THR A 52 1.76 -10.60 17.01
CA THR A 52 1.09 -9.41 17.58
C THR A 52 2.05 -8.58 18.43
N GLU A 53 3.03 -9.19 19.08
CA GLU A 53 4.06 -8.55 19.91
C GLU A 53 5.23 -7.94 19.11
N GLN A 54 5.36 -8.25 17.81
CA GLN A 54 6.49 -7.76 17.01
C GLN A 54 6.30 -6.30 16.58
N SER A 55 7.39 -5.56 16.38
CA SER A 55 7.29 -4.23 15.78
C SER A 55 6.87 -4.29 14.31
N ALA A 56 6.31 -3.20 13.81
CA ALA A 56 6.08 -3.04 12.37
C ALA A 56 7.38 -2.64 11.66
N GLU A 57 7.60 -3.16 10.46
CA GLU A 57 8.62 -2.66 9.55
C GLU A 57 7.93 -1.93 8.39
N LEU A 58 8.14 -0.61 8.34
CA LEU A 58 7.58 0.25 7.29
C LEU A 58 8.60 0.43 6.17
N THR A 59 8.13 0.32 4.93
CA THR A 59 8.94 0.75 3.79
C THR A 59 8.96 2.28 3.69
N ALA A 60 10.11 2.83 3.33
CA ALA A 60 10.31 4.23 2.95
C ALA A 60 10.38 4.42 1.42
N SER A 61 10.12 3.37 0.63
CA SER A 61 10.22 3.40 -0.83
C SER A 61 9.11 4.20 -1.51
N THR A 62 8.05 4.55 -0.79
CA THR A 62 6.86 5.23 -1.32
C THR A 62 6.59 6.54 -0.58
N LYS A 63 5.97 7.48 -1.30
CA LYS A 63 5.69 8.83 -0.81
C LYS A 63 4.27 9.01 -0.28
N THR A 64 3.51 7.94 -0.06
CA THR A 64 2.08 8.00 0.30
C THR A 64 1.80 8.88 1.51
N LEU A 65 2.67 8.87 2.53
CA LEU A 65 2.48 9.74 3.69
C LEU A 65 2.59 11.22 3.30
N SER A 66 3.62 11.63 2.57
CA SER A 66 3.78 13.03 2.16
C SER A 66 2.78 13.45 1.09
N ALA A 67 2.48 12.58 0.12
CA ALA A 67 1.59 12.87 -1.01
C ALA A 67 0.11 12.96 -0.58
N CYS A 68 -0.30 12.17 0.41
CA CYS A 68 -1.68 12.13 0.90
C CYS A 68 -1.89 12.94 2.20
N THR A 69 -0.87 13.68 2.67
CA THR A 69 -1.04 14.58 3.81
C THR A 69 -1.61 15.91 3.31
N PRO A 70 -2.72 16.41 3.88
CA PRO A 70 -3.26 17.72 3.52
C PRO A 70 -2.24 18.85 3.72
N LEU A 71 -2.16 19.77 2.75
CA LEU A 71 -1.20 20.88 2.74
C LEU A 71 -1.43 21.91 3.87
N ASN A 72 -2.66 22.00 4.38
CA ASN A 72 -3.02 22.89 5.49
C ASN A 72 -3.32 22.09 6.75
N LEU A 73 -2.30 21.89 7.58
CA LEU A 73 -2.39 21.20 8.88
C LEU A 73 -3.03 22.07 9.99
N MET A 74 -3.60 23.23 9.65
CA MET A 74 -4.32 24.03 10.65
C MET A 74 -5.66 23.36 10.92
N CYS A 75 -5.82 22.79 12.12
CA CYS A 75 -7.08 22.30 12.66
C CYS A 75 -8.08 23.44 12.95
N LEU A 76 -8.15 24.45 12.07
CA LEU A 76 -9.09 25.55 12.13
C LEU A 76 -10.31 25.16 11.30
N GLU A 77 -11.49 25.25 11.90
CA GLU A 77 -12.76 25.02 11.23
C GLU A 77 -12.85 25.85 9.94
N GLY A 78 -12.96 25.19 8.79
CA GLY A 78 -13.44 25.81 7.56
C GLY A 78 -12.47 25.90 6.37
N THR A 79 -11.26 25.34 6.40
CA THR A 79 -10.44 25.20 5.18
C THR A 79 -10.58 23.83 4.55
N ASP A 80 -10.82 23.81 3.24
CA ASP A 80 -10.81 22.61 2.42
C ASP A 80 -9.43 21.93 2.53
N PHE A 81 -9.41 20.68 2.99
CA PHE A 81 -8.18 19.89 3.13
C PHE A 81 -7.74 19.40 1.76
N THR A 82 -7.01 20.24 1.02
CA THR A 82 -6.55 19.88 -0.32
C THR A 82 -5.18 19.21 -0.29
N PHE A 83 -5.04 18.13 -1.06
CA PHE A 83 -3.78 17.52 -1.45
C PHE A 83 -3.85 17.20 -2.96
N ASP A 84 -2.71 16.87 -3.57
CA ASP A 84 -2.69 16.41 -4.96
C ASP A 84 -3.28 14.99 -5.02
N GLU A 85 -4.55 14.88 -5.43
CA GLU A 85 -5.25 13.58 -5.50
C GLU A 85 -4.52 12.59 -6.41
N ASP A 86 -3.99 13.06 -7.55
CA ASP A 86 -3.30 12.20 -8.51
C ASP A 86 -1.97 11.68 -7.94
N GLU A 87 -1.17 12.56 -7.32
CA GLU A 87 0.09 12.16 -6.66
C GLU A 87 -0.15 11.19 -5.50
N CYS A 88 -1.21 11.43 -4.72
CA CYS A 88 -1.60 10.55 -3.62
C CYS A 88 -2.06 9.18 -4.14
N LEU A 89 -2.95 9.13 -5.14
CA LEU A 89 -3.44 7.87 -5.72
C LEU A 89 -2.32 7.07 -6.38
N GLN A 90 -1.41 7.74 -7.09
CA GLN A 90 -0.22 7.12 -7.66
C GLN A 90 0.68 6.52 -6.57
N SER A 91 0.91 7.25 -5.48
CA SER A 91 1.70 6.75 -4.34
C SER A 91 1.03 5.54 -3.67
N VAL A 92 -0.30 5.54 -3.55
CA VAL A 92 -1.07 4.38 -3.05
C VAL A 92 -0.90 3.16 -3.97
N LEU A 93 -0.97 3.36 -5.29
CA LEU A 93 -0.79 2.28 -6.24
C LEU A 93 0.64 1.70 -6.20
N GLU A 94 1.65 2.54 -5.97
CA GLU A 94 3.04 2.11 -5.75
C GLU A 94 3.20 1.31 -4.46
N ASP A 95 2.54 1.71 -3.36
CA ASP A 95 2.47 0.92 -2.13
C ASP A 95 1.90 -0.48 -2.41
N LEU A 96 0.77 -0.56 -3.11
CA LEU A 96 0.12 -1.84 -3.44
C LEU A 96 1.04 -2.75 -4.27
N ARG A 97 1.70 -2.22 -5.31
CA ARG A 97 2.65 -2.98 -6.14
C ARG A 97 3.85 -3.46 -5.34
N TYR A 98 4.41 -2.61 -4.50
CA TYR A 98 5.55 -2.95 -3.65
C TYR A 98 5.20 -4.11 -2.70
N TYR A 99 4.09 -3.99 -1.98
CA TYR A 99 3.68 -5.01 -1.02
C TYR A 99 3.27 -6.30 -1.70
N TRP A 100 2.61 -6.24 -2.87
CA TRP A 100 2.30 -7.44 -3.65
C TRP A 100 3.57 -8.20 -4.03
N SER A 101 4.55 -7.52 -4.62
CA SER A 101 5.83 -8.14 -5.02
C SER A 101 6.58 -8.70 -3.81
N THR A 102 6.58 -7.96 -2.70
CA THR A 102 7.21 -8.38 -1.45
C THR A 102 6.56 -9.66 -0.92
N PHE A 103 5.23 -9.74 -0.82
CA PHE A 103 4.54 -10.93 -0.31
C PHE A 103 4.62 -12.10 -1.28
N LYS A 104 4.59 -11.87 -2.59
CA LYS A 104 4.74 -12.92 -3.60
C LYS A 104 6.11 -13.60 -3.54
N SER A 105 7.14 -12.89 -3.06
CA SER A 105 8.47 -13.48 -2.86
C SER A 105 8.55 -14.45 -1.68
N TYR A 106 7.57 -14.45 -0.76
CA TYR A 106 7.53 -15.41 0.34
C TYR A 106 7.01 -16.76 -0.15
N ARG A 107 7.60 -17.84 0.37
CA ARG A 107 7.08 -19.17 0.16
C ARG A 107 5.79 -19.33 0.96
N ASP A 108 4.73 -19.75 0.28
CA ASP A 108 3.39 -19.86 0.85
C ASP A 108 2.79 -21.23 0.45
N PRO A 109 3.27 -22.34 1.05
CA PRO A 109 2.90 -23.69 0.62
C PRO A 109 1.41 -23.98 0.80
N ASP A 110 0.82 -23.42 1.85
CA ASP A 110 -0.61 -23.51 2.16
C ASP A 110 -1.43 -22.47 1.38
N ARG A 111 -0.77 -21.64 0.55
CA ARG A 111 -1.35 -20.60 -0.30
C ARG A 111 -2.23 -19.61 0.49
N ILE A 112 -1.88 -19.36 1.75
CA ILE A 112 -2.62 -18.52 2.69
C ILE A 112 -2.51 -17.05 2.26
N LEU A 113 -1.30 -16.55 2.04
CA LEU A 113 -1.07 -15.18 1.56
C LEU A 113 -1.64 -15.00 0.16
N GLU A 114 -1.45 -16.00 -0.71
CA GLU A 114 -1.95 -15.98 -2.08
C GLU A 114 -3.48 -15.85 -2.12
N GLN A 115 -4.19 -16.64 -1.31
CA GLN A 115 -5.65 -16.64 -1.32
C GLN A 115 -6.30 -15.49 -0.54
N SER A 116 -5.54 -14.81 0.33
CA SER A 116 -6.03 -13.72 1.17
C SER A 116 -5.48 -12.35 0.75
N VAL A 117 -4.29 -11.99 1.25
CA VAL A 117 -3.69 -10.65 1.12
C VAL A 117 -3.34 -10.34 -0.33
N LEU A 118 -2.65 -11.23 -1.05
CA LEU A 118 -2.25 -11.01 -2.44
C LEU A 118 -3.46 -10.82 -3.36
N ARG A 119 -4.45 -11.71 -3.28
CA ARG A 119 -5.72 -11.57 -4.00
C ARG A 119 -6.46 -10.28 -3.68
N SER A 120 -6.42 -9.83 -2.43
CA SER A 120 -7.07 -8.57 -2.04
C SER A 120 -6.35 -7.35 -2.61
N ILE A 121 -5.02 -7.39 -2.69
CA ILE A 121 -4.23 -6.34 -3.33
C ILE A 121 -4.53 -6.32 -4.84
N GLU A 122 -4.56 -7.49 -5.50
CA GLU A 122 -4.91 -7.64 -6.91
C GLU A 122 -6.29 -7.06 -7.22
N ASN A 123 -7.32 -7.49 -6.48
CA ASN A 123 -8.69 -6.99 -6.66
C ASN A 123 -8.74 -5.47 -6.47
N LEU A 124 -8.03 -4.93 -5.47
CA LEU A 124 -8.00 -3.48 -5.26
C LEU A 124 -7.31 -2.78 -6.44
N MET A 125 -6.13 -3.21 -6.90
CA MET A 125 -5.46 -2.58 -8.04
C MET A 125 -6.28 -2.66 -9.33
N GLN A 126 -6.89 -3.81 -9.60
CA GLN A 126 -7.68 -4.02 -10.81
C GLN A 126 -8.98 -3.23 -10.78
N ASP A 127 -9.79 -3.39 -9.74
CA ASP A 127 -11.16 -2.89 -9.72
C ASP A 127 -11.24 -1.44 -9.21
N CYS A 128 -10.24 -0.95 -8.47
CA CYS A 128 -10.18 0.43 -7.99
C CYS A 128 -9.29 1.30 -8.87
N PHE A 129 -8.13 0.82 -9.33
CA PHE A 129 -7.14 1.64 -10.06
C PHE A 129 -7.05 1.32 -11.55
N SER A 130 -7.85 0.37 -12.06
CA SER A 130 -7.76 -0.13 -13.45
C SER A 130 -6.35 -0.58 -13.83
N SER A 131 -5.54 -0.96 -12.84
CA SER A 131 -4.14 -1.33 -13.01
C SER A 131 -4.00 -2.84 -12.88
N MET A 132 -3.50 -3.47 -13.95
CA MET A 132 -3.05 -4.86 -13.87
C MET A 132 -1.61 -4.94 -13.36
N LEU A 133 -1.29 -6.06 -12.71
CA LEU A 133 0.10 -6.39 -12.45
C LEU A 133 0.74 -6.85 -13.76
N LEU A 134 1.90 -6.29 -14.08
CA LEU A 134 2.73 -6.85 -15.13
C LEU A 134 3.40 -8.10 -14.55
N ASP A 135 3.20 -9.26 -15.18
CA ASP A 135 3.83 -10.52 -14.80
C ASP A 135 5.36 -10.37 -14.87
N GLY A 136 5.97 -10.05 -13.74
CA GLY A 136 7.40 -9.87 -13.58
C GLY A 136 8.05 -11.09 -12.94
N ALA A 137 8.76 -11.85 -13.78
CA ALA A 137 9.76 -12.89 -13.49
C ALA A 137 9.61 -13.68 -12.17
N GLN A 138 9.33 -14.99 -12.31
CA GLN A 138 9.51 -15.97 -11.24
C GLN A 138 10.91 -15.85 -10.64
N VAL A 139 11.02 -15.31 -9.43
CA VAL A 139 12.26 -15.35 -8.66
C VAL A 139 12.47 -16.81 -8.25
N GLN A 140 13.36 -17.51 -8.96
CA GLN A 140 13.83 -18.84 -8.55
C GLN A 140 14.61 -18.70 -7.25
N ILE A 141 13.95 -18.97 -6.12
CA ILE A 141 14.61 -19.03 -4.83
C ILE A 141 15.18 -20.44 -4.66
N SER A 142 16.50 -20.51 -4.48
CA SER A 142 17.25 -21.72 -4.10
C SER A 142 16.55 -22.52 -2.99
N ALA A 143 16.46 -23.84 -3.20
CA ALA A 143 15.74 -24.81 -2.37
C ALA A 143 16.25 -24.95 -0.92
N HIS A 144 17.32 -24.24 -0.53
CA HIS A 144 18.06 -24.53 0.72
C HIS A 144 17.76 -23.63 1.92
N ASN A 145 16.81 -22.69 1.83
CA ASN A 145 16.48 -21.78 2.95
C ASN A 145 14.97 -21.77 3.26
N GLU A 146 14.45 -22.95 3.57
CA GLU A 146 13.03 -23.23 3.78
C GLU A 146 12.55 -22.70 5.14
N ASN A 147 11.58 -21.78 5.11
CA ASN A 147 10.74 -21.39 6.26
C ASN A 147 11.47 -21.07 7.59
N SER A 148 12.65 -20.43 7.52
CA SER A 148 13.42 -20.09 8.72
C SER A 148 12.64 -19.19 9.67
N PHE A 149 12.99 -19.21 10.96
CA PHE A 149 12.44 -18.28 11.95
C PHE A 149 12.62 -16.82 11.51
N GLU A 150 13.80 -16.46 11.00
CA GLU A 150 14.09 -15.10 10.53
C GLU A 150 13.16 -14.67 9.40
N ARG A 151 12.84 -15.56 8.46
CA ARG A 151 11.93 -15.25 7.35
C ARG A 151 10.50 -15.03 7.82
N ARG A 152 10.03 -15.83 8.78
CA ARG A 152 8.70 -15.65 9.40
C ARG A 152 8.62 -14.38 10.24
N LEU A 153 9.67 -14.07 10.98
CA LEU A 153 9.80 -12.82 11.71
C LEU A 153 9.76 -11.63 10.75
N LYS A 154 10.51 -11.69 9.65
CA LYS A 154 10.49 -10.65 8.62
C LYS A 154 9.10 -10.50 8.01
N LEU A 155 8.45 -11.59 7.60
CA LEU A 155 7.09 -11.59 7.07
C LEU A 155 6.13 -10.90 8.05
N CYS A 156 6.16 -11.29 9.33
CA CYS A 156 5.33 -10.70 10.37
C CYS A 156 5.52 -9.18 10.45
N LYS A 157 6.77 -8.70 10.57
CA LYS A 157 7.07 -7.27 10.68
C LYS A 157 6.59 -6.48 9.45
N VAL A 158 6.81 -7.01 8.24
CA VAL A 158 6.37 -6.40 6.99
C VAL A 158 4.85 -6.40 6.88
N LEU A 159 4.17 -7.47 7.27
CA LEU A 159 2.71 -7.56 7.27
C LEU A 159 2.08 -6.58 8.26
N LYS A 160 2.70 -6.37 9.43
CA LYS A 160 2.31 -5.31 10.39
C LYS A 160 2.51 -3.91 9.81
N GLY A 161 3.64 -3.66 9.14
CA GLY A 161 3.87 -2.42 8.41
C GLY A 161 2.81 -2.18 7.35
N PHE A 162 2.43 -3.24 6.62
CA PHE A 162 1.38 -3.16 5.62
C PHE A 162 0.01 -2.91 6.23
N GLN A 163 -0.32 -3.48 7.38
CA GLN A 163 -1.56 -3.19 8.10
C GLN A 163 -1.70 -1.69 8.36
N ILE A 164 -0.63 -1.04 8.84
CA ILE A 164 -0.60 0.42 9.06
C ILE A 164 -0.82 1.17 7.75
N ARG A 165 -0.13 0.78 6.68
CA ARG A 165 -0.32 1.38 5.34
C ARG A 165 -1.75 1.21 4.83
N THR A 166 -2.37 0.06 5.09
CA THR A 166 -3.74 -0.24 4.67
C THR A 166 -4.76 0.64 5.39
N ILE A 167 -4.50 1.02 6.65
CA ILE A 167 -5.31 2.02 7.37
C ILE A 167 -5.24 3.38 6.65
N THR A 168 -4.03 3.82 6.28
CA THR A 168 -3.84 5.05 5.51
C THR A 168 -4.56 4.99 4.16
N ILE A 169 -4.41 3.89 3.41
CA ILE A 169 -5.10 3.67 2.13
C ILE A 169 -6.62 3.76 2.32
N ASN A 170 -7.17 3.13 3.36
CA ASN A 170 -8.61 3.23 3.65
C ASN A 170 -9.04 4.68 3.92
N ARG A 171 -8.24 5.47 4.63
CA ARG A 171 -8.55 6.90 4.87
C ARG A 171 -8.58 7.69 3.57
N VAL A 172 -7.57 7.50 2.71
CA VAL A 172 -7.48 8.13 1.39
C VAL A 172 -8.70 7.76 0.52
N LEU A 173 -8.99 6.47 0.37
CA LEU A 173 -10.13 6.01 -0.42
C LEU A 173 -11.46 6.54 0.13
N ASN A 174 -11.63 6.58 1.45
CA ASN A 174 -12.83 7.14 2.05
C ASN A 174 -12.96 8.65 1.79
N HIS A 175 -11.86 9.41 1.86
CA HIS A 175 -11.87 10.85 1.61
C HIS A 175 -12.23 11.14 0.15
N ILE A 176 -11.51 10.54 -0.79
CA ILE A 176 -11.69 10.76 -2.23
C ILE A 176 -13.08 10.28 -2.70
N VAL A 177 -13.58 9.16 -2.20
CA VAL A 177 -14.95 8.70 -2.54
C VAL A 177 -16.03 9.62 -1.97
N SER A 178 -15.78 10.30 -0.84
CA SER A 178 -16.78 11.18 -0.20
C SER A 178 -16.74 12.61 -0.74
N SER A 179 -15.58 13.12 -1.18
CA SER A 179 -15.44 14.47 -1.76
C SER A 179 -16.17 14.64 -3.10
N SER A 180 -16.64 13.56 -3.72
CA SER A 180 -17.34 13.59 -5.02
C SER A 180 -18.87 13.52 -4.93
N GLN A 181 -19.44 13.57 -3.72
CA GLN A 181 -20.91 13.54 -3.52
C GLN A 181 -21.54 14.94 -3.37
N ILE A 182 -20.81 16.00 -3.70
CA ILE A 182 -21.27 17.40 -3.68
C ILE A 182 -21.30 17.95 -5.11
#